data_AF-A0A539DM24-F1
#
_entry.id   AF-A0A539DM24-F1
#
_cell.length_a   1.000
_cell.length_b   1.000
_cell.length_c   1.000
_cell.angle_alpha   90.00
_cell.angle_beta   90.00
_cell.angle_gamma   90.00
#
_symmetry.space_group_name_H-M   'P 1'
#
loop_
_entity.id
_entity.type
_entity.pdbx_description
1 polymer ?
#
loop_
_entity_poly.entity_id
_entity_poly.type
_entity_poly.pdbx_seq_one_letter_code
_entity_poly.pdbx_strand_id
1 'polypeptide(L)' 'WAALRQVVDALEVPQIDLPGWLAREGLDGPDGRPDGVHLSPQVNERFLLELVVPELERIAASTS' A
#
# COMPACT_ATOMS: atom_id res chain seq x y z
N TRP A 1 2.89 -0.62 -16.85
CA TRP A 1 3.13 -0.83 -15.41
C TRP A 1 4.53 -1.37 -15.12
N ALA A 2 4.99 -2.46 -15.76
CA ALA A 2 6.32 -3.05 -15.53
C ALA A 2 7.51 -2.06 -15.57
N ALA A 3 7.54 -1.14 -16.55
CA ALA A 3 8.61 -0.14 -16.65
C ALA A 3 8.62 0.86 -15.48
N LEU A 4 7.45 1.27 -14.96
CA LEU A 4 7.37 2.13 -13.77
C LEU A 4 7.81 1.38 -12.52
N ARG A 5 7.48 0.09 -12.41
CA ARG A 5 7.94 -0.74 -11.29
C ARG A 5 9.45 -0.88 -11.29
N GLN A 6 10.08 -1.09 -12.44
CA GLN A 6 11.55 -1.11 -12.53
C GLN A 6 12.22 0.19 -12.05
N VAL A 7 11.65 1.35 -12.40
CA VAL A 7 12.16 2.64 -11.91
C VAL A 7 12.00 2.74 -10.40
N VAL A 8 10.84 2.37 -9.87
CA VAL A 8 10.54 2.43 -8.43
C VAL A 8 11.37 1.42 -7.62
N ASP A 9 11.59 0.22 -8.15
CA ASP A 9 12.45 -0.81 -7.57
C ASP A 9 13.91 -0.36 -7.51
N ALA A 10 14.35 0.50 -8.44
CA ALA A 10 15.68 1.07 -8.45
C ALA A 10 15.87 2.23 -7.44
N LEU A 11 14.80 2.75 -6.82
CA LEU A 11 14.91 3.91 -5.92
C LEU A 11 15.51 3.59 -4.54
N GLU A 12 15.83 2.34 -4.21
CA GLU A 12 16.37 1.92 -2.89
C GLU A 12 15.58 2.47 -1.67
N VAL A 13 14.31 2.85 -1.88
CA VAL A 13 13.41 3.34 -0.84
C VAL A 13 12.50 2.21 -0.37
N PRO A 14 12.15 2.16 0.93
CA PRO A 14 11.11 1.27 1.42
C PRO A 14 9.80 1.46 0.64
N GLN A 15 9.20 0.36 0.20
CA GLN A 15 7.93 0.35 -0.52
C GLN A 15 6.88 -0.42 0.28
N ILE A 16 5.64 0.10 0.28
CA ILE A 16 4.48 -0.58 0.87
C ILE A 16 3.61 -1.10 -0.28
N ASP A 17 3.41 -2.41 -0.33
CA ASP A 17 2.78 -3.09 -1.46
C ASP A 17 1.24 -3.13 -1.35
N LEU A 18 0.60 -2.00 -1.69
CA LEU A 18 -0.87 -1.92 -1.74
C LEU A 18 -1.51 -3.00 -2.64
N PRO A 19 -1.01 -3.28 -3.88
CA PRO A 19 -1.58 -4.34 -4.72
C PRO A 19 -1.53 -5.73 -4.07
N GLY A 20 -0.40 -6.09 -3.46
CA GLY A 20 -0.27 -7.36 -2.74
C GLY A 20 -1.18 -7.46 -1.52
N TRP A 21 -1.39 -6.35 -0.79
CA TRP A 21 -2.35 -6.32 0.31
C TRP A 21 -3.79 -6.53 -0.18
N LEU A 22 -4.23 -5.79 -1.21
CA LEU A 22 -5.58 -5.94 -1.76
C LEU A 22 -5.86 -7.37 -2.23
N ALA A 23 -4.89 -8.00 -2.91
CA ALA A 23 -5.02 -9.38 -3.37
C ALA A 23 -5.15 -10.39 -2.21
N ARG A 24 -4.39 -10.20 -1.12
CA ARG A 24 -4.48 -11.07 0.07
C ARG A 24 -5.81 -10.90 0.82
N GLU A 25 -6.35 -9.68 0.84
CA GLU A 25 -7.60 -9.35 1.52
C GLU A 25 -8.85 -9.63 0.67
N GLY A 26 -8.71 -10.03 -0.60
CA GLY A 26 -9.84 -10.21 -1.53
C GLY A 26 -10.54 -8.89 -1.89
N LEU A 27 -9.78 -7.79 -1.93
CA LEU A 27 -10.25 -6.42 -2.16
C LEU A 27 -9.73 -5.84 -3.49
N ASP A 28 -9.30 -6.68 -4.41
CA ASP A 28 -8.84 -6.29 -5.75
C ASP A 28 -9.98 -5.84 -6.68
N GLY A 29 -11.22 -6.23 -6.36
CA GLY A 29 -12.44 -5.86 -7.08
C GLY A 29 -13.18 -4.63 -6.53
N PRO A 30 -14.47 -4.48 -6.89
CA PRO A 30 -15.31 -3.35 -6.48
C PRO A 30 -15.44 -3.15 -4.97
N ASP A 31 -15.29 -4.23 -4.18
CA ASP A 31 -15.34 -4.17 -2.72
C ASP A 31 -14.19 -3.36 -2.11
N GLY A 32 -13.02 -3.37 -2.77
CA GLY A 32 -11.90 -2.51 -2.41
C GLY A 32 -11.88 -1.18 -3.16
N ARG A 33 -12.21 -1.22 -4.45
CA ARG A 33 -12.22 -0.05 -5.36
C ARG A 33 -13.58 0.11 -6.06
N PRO A 34 -14.56 0.79 -5.44
CA PRO A 34 -15.92 0.85 -5.97
C PRO A 34 -16.02 1.48 -7.37
N ASP A 35 -15.13 2.41 -7.71
CA ASP A 35 -15.05 3.06 -9.03
C ASP A 35 -13.88 2.53 -9.89
N GLY A 36 -13.25 1.44 -9.46
CA GLY A 36 -12.09 0.84 -10.10
C GLY A 36 -10.77 1.59 -9.90
N VAL A 37 -10.76 2.74 -9.21
CA VAL A 37 -9.57 3.58 -9.03
C VAL A 37 -9.31 3.89 -7.56
N HIS A 38 -10.28 4.47 -6.86
CA HIS A 38 -10.14 4.90 -5.48
C HIS A 38 -10.50 3.77 -4.51
N LEU A 39 -9.73 3.67 -3.42
CA LEU A 39 -10.13 2.81 -2.31
C LEU A 39 -11.41 3.37 -1.67
N SER A 40 -12.31 2.49 -1.21
CA SER A 40 -13.38 2.92 -0.31
C SER A 40 -12.77 3.52 0.98
N PRO A 41 -13.46 4.46 1.65
CA PRO A 41 -12.94 5.08 2.87
C PRO A 41 -12.51 4.06 3.94
N GLN A 42 -13.30 3.00 4.11
CA GLN A 42 -13.05 1.93 5.09
C GLN A 42 -11.80 1.11 4.71
N VAL A 43 -11.64 0.76 3.42
CA VAL A 43 -10.48 0.00 2.96
C VAL A 43 -9.21 0.86 3.01
N ASN A 44 -9.32 2.15 2.73
CA ASN A 44 -8.21 3.09 2.88
C ASN A 44 -7.75 3.20 4.34
N GLU A 45 -8.69 3.38 5.28
CA GLU A 45 -8.38 3.43 6.71
C GLU A 45 -7.68 2.15 7.18
N ARG A 46 -8.21 0.98 6.78
CA ARG A 46 -7.57 -0.31 7.08
C ARG A 46 -6.16 -0.41 6.53
N PHE A 47 -5.95 -0.08 5.25
CA PHE A 47 -4.62 -0.10 4.64
C PHE A 47 -3.63 0.81 5.41
N LEU A 48 -4.08 1.99 5.82
CA LEU A 48 -3.25 2.92 6.59
C LEU A 48 -2.86 2.33 7.96
N LEU A 49 -3.84 1.81 8.71
CA LEU A 49 -3.60 1.29 10.06
C LEU A 49 -2.84 -0.03 10.08
N GLU A 50 -3.09 -0.92 9.12
CA GLU A 50 -2.50 -2.26 9.08
C GLU A 50 -1.08 -2.27 8.49
N LEU A 51 -0.76 -1.36 7.55
CA LEU A 51 0.52 -1.38 6.82
C LEU A 51 1.31 -0.08 6.90
N VAL A 52 0.65 1.08 6.74
CA VAL A 52 1.39 2.35 6.62
C VAL A 52 1.88 2.87 7.98
N VAL A 53 1.00 2.92 8.98
CA VAL A 53 1.35 3.42 10.31
C VAL A 53 2.48 2.62 10.95
N PRO A 54 2.44 1.27 11.00
CA PRO A 54 3.53 0.49 11.60
C PRO A 54 4.88 0.72 10.90
N GLU A 55 4.88 0.88 9.58
CA GLU A 55 6.11 1.09 8.82
C GLU A 55 6.68 2.50 9.06
N LEU A 56 5.83 3.52 9.18
CA LEU A 56 6.25 4.87 9.55
C LEU A 56 6.82 4.91 10.97
N GLU A 57 6.20 4.22 11.92
CA GLU A 57 6.72 4.09 13.30
C GLU A 57 8.09 3.42 13.32
N ARG A 58 8.28 2.35 12.53
CA ARG A 58 9.56 1.65 12.39
C ARG A 58 10.66 2.57 11.83
N ILE A 59 10.34 3.36 10.81
CA ILE A 59 11.27 4.32 10.20
C ILE A 59 11.64 5.42 11.21
N ALA A 60 10.66 5.97 11.92
CA ALA A 60 10.88 6.99 12.95
C ALA A 60 11.79 6.47 14.08
N ALA A 61 11.57 5.23 14.53
CA ALA A 61 12.38 4.58 15.54
C ALA A 61 13.81 4.27 15.05
N SER A 62 14.01 4.02 13.75
CA SER A 62 15.33 3.75 13.16
C SER A 62 16.20 4.99 12.98
N THR A 63 15.62 6.18 13.16
CA THR A 63 16.29 7.49 12.97
C THR A 63 16.60 8.18 14.30
N SER A 64 16.19 7.58 15.43
CA SER A 64 16.43 8.06 16.81
C SER A 64 17.66 7.40 17.43
#